data_AF-A0A1J5FC80-F1
#
_entry.id   AF-A0A1J5FC80-F1
#
_cell.length_a   1.000
_cell.length_b   1.000
_cell.length_c   1.000
_cell.angle_alpha   90.00
_cell.angle_beta   90.00
_cell.angle_gamma   90.00
#
_symmetry.space_group_name_H-M   'P 1'
#
loop_
_entity.id
_entity.type
_entity.pdbx_description
1 polymer ?
#
loop_
_entity_poly.entity_id
_entity_poly.type
_entity_poly.pdbx_seq_one_letter_code
_entity_poly.pdbx_strand_id
1 'polypeptide(L)' 'MSTKKQLIEDIQNLLNSYDGDNTTTINPDLLEFMDEKTLISIIDSLLTQKEDAKEPDMEWLEKFKKYNN' A
#
# COMPACT_ATOMS: atom_id res chain seq x y z
N MET A 1 -5.26 16.66 3.04
CA MET A 1 -5.02 15.52 2.13
C MET A 1 -6.30 14.71 2.08
N SER A 2 -6.75 14.28 0.89
CA SER A 2 -7.90 13.37 0.76
C SER A 2 -7.42 11.96 1.10
N THR A 3 -8.19 11.18 1.87
CA THR A 3 -7.88 9.80 2.31
C THR A 3 -7.37 8.94 1.15
N LYS A 4 -7.96 9.15 -0.04
CA LYS A 4 -7.60 8.46 -1.29
C LYS A 4 -6.16 8.70 -1.76
N LYS A 5 -5.66 9.94 -1.65
CA LYS A 5 -4.28 10.26 -2.03
C LYS A 5 -3.28 9.58 -1.10
N GLN A 6 -3.59 9.55 0.19
CA GLN A 6 -2.77 8.87 1.18
C GLN A 6 -2.67 7.37 0.89
N LEU A 7 -3.78 6.72 0.54
CA LEU A 7 -3.80 5.31 0.16
C LEU A 7 -2.95 5.05 -1.10
N ILE A 8 -3.00 5.93 -2.10
CA ILE A 8 -2.18 5.80 -3.32
C ILE A 8 -0.68 5.92 -3.00
N GLU A 9 -0.31 6.89 -2.17
CA GLU A 9 1.08 7.03 -1.69
C GLU A 9 1.52 5.80 -0.90
N ASP A 10 0.64 5.25 -0.06
CA ASP A 10 0.92 4.06 0.74
C ASP A 10 1.14 2.82 -0.16
N ILE A 11 0.34 2.62 -1.22
CA ILE A 11 0.53 1.54 -2.21
C ILE A 11 1.89 1.69 -2.90
N GLN A 12 2.24 2.90 -3.34
CA GLN A 12 3.52 3.14 -4.00
C GLN A 12 4.70 2.85 -3.07
N ASN A 13 4.62 3.29 -1.81
CA ASN A 13 5.64 3.01 -0.82
C ASN A 13 5.77 1.51 -0.55
N LEU A 14 4.67 0.76 -0.51
CA LEU A 14 4.69 -0.70 -0.34
C LEU A 14 5.39 -1.41 -1.49
N LEU A 15 5.05 -1.06 -2.73
CA LEU A 15 5.73 -1.61 -3.92
C LEU A 15 7.23 -1.32 -3.92
N ASN A 16 7.61 -0.12 -3.48
CA ASN A 16 9.01 0.31 -3.37
C ASN A 16 9.73 -0.20 -2.13
N SER A 17 9.02 -0.77 -1.15
CA SER A 17 9.62 -1.35 0.04
C SER A 17 10.23 -2.73 -0.20
N TYR A 18 10.00 -3.32 -1.38
CA TYR A 18 10.70 -4.55 -1.79
C TYR A 18 12.17 -4.23 -2.08
N ASP A 19 13.07 -4.84 -1.31
CA ASP A 19 14.52 -4.74 -1.49
C ASP A 19 14.92 -5.07 -2.94
N GLY A 20 15.37 -4.05 -3.66
CA GLY A 20 15.85 -4.12 -5.04
C GLY A 20 15.78 -2.73 -5.69
N ASP A 21 16.68 -2.45 -6.62
CA ASP A 21 16.73 -1.18 -7.40
C ASP A 21 15.48 -0.92 -8.28
N ASN A 22 14.41 -1.68 -8.07
CA ASN A 22 13.18 -1.70 -8.83
C ASN A 22 12.17 -0.72 -8.22
N THR A 23 12.38 0.57 -8.45
CA THR A 23 11.39 1.58 -8.05
C THR A 23 10.19 1.53 -9.00
N THR A 24 9.03 1.21 -8.45
CA THR A 24 7.74 1.36 -9.10
C THR A 24 7.19 2.75 -8.82
N THR A 25 7.05 3.55 -9.88
CA THR A 25 6.29 4.80 -9.82
C THR A 25 4.87 4.51 -10.26
N ILE A 26 3.91 4.66 -9.35
CA ILE A 26 2.51 4.54 -9.71
C ILE A 26 2.05 5.88 -10.27
N ASN A 27 1.33 5.87 -11.38
CA ASN A 27 0.61 7.05 -11.81
C ASN A 27 -0.64 7.20 -10.92
N PRO A 28 -0.73 8.23 -10.05
CA PRO A 28 -1.87 8.42 -9.16
C PRO A 28 -3.19 8.60 -9.92
N ASP A 29 -3.15 9.10 -11.16
CA ASP A 29 -4.33 9.25 -12.01
C ASP A 29 -4.95 7.89 -12.39
N LEU A 30 -4.15 6.79 -12.38
CA LEU A 30 -4.68 5.45 -12.64
C LEU A 30 -5.49 4.92 -11.45
N LEU A 31 -5.08 5.27 -10.23
CA LEU A 31 -5.70 4.80 -8.99
C LEU A 31 -6.77 5.75 -8.45
N GLU A 32 -6.77 7.01 -8.91
CA GLU A 32 -7.80 8.02 -8.60
C GLU A 32 -9.22 7.51 -8.89
N PHE A 33 -9.39 6.71 -9.94
CA PHE A 33 -10.69 6.18 -10.35
C PHE A 33 -11.16 4.98 -9.51
N MET A 34 -10.26 4.33 -8.77
CA MET A 34 -10.61 3.18 -7.93
C MET A 34 -11.30 3.64 -6.65
N ASP A 35 -12.22 2.87 -6.10
CA ASP A 35 -12.86 3.20 -4.83
C ASP A 35 -11.88 3.02 -3.66
N GLU A 36 -12.14 3.72 -2.56
CA GLU A 36 -11.31 3.62 -1.34
C GLU A 36 -11.15 2.16 -0.87
N LYS A 37 -12.23 1.38 -0.94
CA LYS A 37 -12.22 -0.06 -0.61
C LYS A 37 -11.29 -0.88 -1.49
N THR A 38 -11.24 -0.55 -2.78
CA THR A 38 -10.38 -1.22 -3.76
C THR A 38 -8.92 -0.90 -3.46
N LEU A 39 -8.60 0.36 -3.14
CA LEU A 39 -7.26 0.77 -2.74
C LEU A 39 -6.81 0.08 -1.44
N ILE A 40 -7.68 0.00 -0.43
CA ILE A 40 -7.39 -0.73 0.81
C ILE A 40 -7.13 -2.22 0.53
N SER A 41 -7.94 -2.86 -0.32
CA SER A 41 -7.77 -4.27 -0.68
C SER A 41 -6.46 -4.55 -1.42
N ILE A 42 -5.97 -3.60 -2.24
CA ILE A 42 -4.66 -3.69 -2.90
C ILE A 42 -3.56 -3.68 -1.83
N ILE A 43 -3.66 -2.79 -0.86
CA ILE A 43 -2.67 -2.65 0.21
C ILE A 43 -2.61 -3.92 1.06
N ASP A 44 -3.76 -4.46 1.47
CA ASP A 44 -3.84 -5.74 2.18
C ASP A 44 -3.18 -6.86 1.36
N SER A 45 -3.46 -6.92 0.05
CA SER A 45 -2.85 -7.93 -0.83
C SER A 45 -1.32 -7.79 -0.92
N LEU A 46 -0.80 -6.56 -0.93
CA LEU A 46 0.64 -6.29 -0.94
C LEU A 46 1.28 -6.67 0.39
N LEU A 47 0.62 -6.38 1.51
CA LEU A 47 1.09 -6.73 2.85
C LEU A 47 1.12 -8.24 3.04
N THR A 48 0.06 -8.97 2.68
CA THR A 48 0.03 -10.44 2.76
C THR A 48 1.12 -11.07 1.89
N GLN A 49 1.34 -10.55 0.67
CA GLN A 49 2.44 -11.02 -0.18
C GLN A 49 3.82 -10.75 0.44
N LYS A 50 3.97 -9.69 1.24
CA LYS A 50 5.22 -9.38 1.96
C LYS A 50 5.40 -10.30 3.17
N GLU A 51 4.35 -10.57 3.94
CA GLU A 51 4.35 -11.52 5.06
C GLU A 51 4.78 -12.93 4.63
N ASP A 52 4.31 -13.40 3.46
CA ASP A 52 4.74 -14.66 2.87
C ASP A 52 6.21 -14.63 2.40
N ALA A 53 6.74 -13.44 2.06
CA ALA A 53 8.05 -13.28 1.43
C ALA A 53 9.22 -13.04 2.40
N LYS A 54 9.01 -12.44 3.59
CA LYS A 54 9.95 -12.29 4.73
C LYS A 54 9.31 -11.46 5.83
N GLU A 55 9.75 -11.65 7.08
CA GLU A 55 9.24 -11.07 8.34
C GLU A 55 8.31 -9.85 8.20
N PRO A 56 7.08 -9.90 8.75
CA PRO A 56 6.12 -8.81 8.67
C PRO A 56 6.77 -7.51 9.13
N ASP A 57 6.71 -6.50 8.27
CA ASP A 57 7.06 -5.13 8.59
C ASP A 57 5.99 -4.60 9.57
N MET A 58 6.13 -5.01 10.83
CA MET A 58 5.08 -4.92 11.86
C MET A 58 4.67 -3.46 12.11
N GLU A 59 5.61 -2.53 11.94
CA GLU A 59 5.37 -1.08 12.03
C GLU A 59 4.43 -0.57 10.91
N TRP A 60 4.44 -1.22 9.75
CA TRP A 60 3.58 -0.91 8.61
C TRP A 60 2.16 -1.43 8.81
N LEU A 61 2.02 -2.65 9.35
CA LEU A 61 0.72 -3.23 9.72
C LEU A 61 -0.02 -2.38 10.75
N GLU A 62 0.70 -1.80 11.73
CA GLU A 62 0.10 -0.94 12.75
C GLU A 62 -0.39 0.40 12.20
N LYS A 63 0.32 0.98 11.21
CA LYS A 63 -0.15 2.20 10.53
C LYS A 63 -1.42 1.93 9.72
N PHE A 64 -1.55 0.74 9.14
CA PHE A 64 -2.71 0.38 8.33
C PHE A 64 -3.99 0.06 9.12
N LYS A 65 -3.85 -0.53 10.31
CA LYS A 65 -4.99 -0.76 11.22
C LYS A 65 -5.79 0.51 11.54
N LYS A 66 -5.20 1.71 11.40
CA LYS A 66 -5.88 3.00 11.59
C LYS A 66 -6.96 3.30 10.53
N TYR A 67 -6.91 2.68 9.36
CA TYR A 67 -7.92 2.86 8.31
C TYR A 67 -9.13 1.93 8.46
N ASN A 68 -9.04 0.91 9.33
CA ASN A 68 -10.07 -0.13 9.47
C ASN A 68 -11.04 0.10 10.65
N ASN A 69 -11.16 1.34 11.15
CA ASN A 69 -11.99 1.69 12.31
C ASN A 69 -12.93 2.88 12.06
#